data_AF-A0A7R9LQI0-F1
#
_entry.id   AF-A0A7R9LQI0-F1
#
_cell.length_a   1.000
_cell.length_b   1.000
_cell.length_c   1.000
_cell.angle_alpha   90.00
_cell.angle_beta   90.00
_cell.angle_gamma   90.00
#
_symmetry.space_group_name_H-M   'P 1'
#
loop_
_entity.id
_entity.type
_entity.pdbx_description
1 polymer ?
#
loop_
_entity_poly.entity_id
_entity_poly.type
_entity_poly.pdbx_seq_one_letter_code
_entity_poly.pdbx_strand_id
1 'polypeptide(L)'
;NTFCASAGLPTPKTIRSCRQSDCPFWQTGQWSECNKCIDLRTGVQHREVKCALNNGSHLDHDECQSQDKPIIQKQCINDLCEGTWITGQWTQCNAKCNEEGYQWRTIECVWFNSGDSAGDACNDKTKPEVLQSCTNHTCSQNECVDTSKHCLLAKSLNMCRIAHYVHQCCHSCRNLN
;
A
#
# COMPACT_ATOMS: atom_id res chain seq x y z
N ASN A 1 78.57 -3.11 -1.64
CA ASN A 1 78.32 -3.05 -0.18
C ASN A 1 78.35 -4.46 0.41
N THR A 2 79.54 -4.99 0.71
CA THR A 2 79.76 -6.36 1.25
C THR A 2 80.55 -6.34 2.56
N PHE A 3 80.52 -5.23 3.28
CA PHE A 3 81.28 -5.01 4.53
C PHE A 3 81.00 -6.04 5.63
N CYS A 4 79.77 -6.58 5.73
CA CYS A 4 79.43 -7.58 6.75
C CYS A 4 79.99 -8.97 6.43
N ALA A 5 80.02 -9.35 5.15
CA ALA A 5 80.56 -10.66 4.71
C ALA A 5 82.08 -10.74 4.91
N SER A 6 82.80 -9.64 4.67
CA SER A 6 84.25 -9.56 4.93
C SER A 6 84.62 -9.57 6.41
N ALA A 7 83.69 -9.17 7.30
CA ALA A 7 83.88 -9.16 8.74
C ALA A 7 83.47 -10.48 9.42
N GLY A 8 83.06 -11.51 8.66
CA GLY A 8 82.56 -12.77 9.21
C GLY A 8 81.23 -12.63 9.97
N LEU A 9 80.54 -11.50 9.81
CA LEU A 9 79.30 -11.20 10.51
C LEU A 9 78.10 -11.70 9.67
N PRO A 10 77.05 -12.23 10.32
CA PRO A 10 75.84 -12.61 9.61
C PRO A 10 75.26 -11.39 8.90
N THR A 11 75.00 -11.52 7.60
CA THR A 11 74.35 -10.45 6.83
C THR A 11 72.96 -10.19 7.41
N PRO A 12 72.59 -8.91 7.65
CA PRO A 12 71.28 -8.60 8.19
C PRO A 12 70.20 -9.08 7.23
N LYS A 13 69.09 -9.59 7.77
CA LYS A 13 67.94 -10.01 6.96
C LYS A 13 67.40 -8.78 6.22
N THR A 14 67.59 -8.74 4.90
CA THR A 14 67.07 -7.66 4.03
C THR A 14 65.65 -7.94 3.56
N ILE A 15 65.11 -9.12 3.84
CA ILE A 15 63.78 -9.56 3.46
C ILE A 15 62.97 -9.79 4.74
N ARG A 16 61.83 -9.11 4.85
CA ARG A 16 60.83 -9.35 5.89
C ARG A 16 59.56 -9.86 5.23
N SER A 17 58.92 -10.88 5.80
CA SER A 17 57.58 -11.29 5.38
C SER A 17 56.63 -10.11 5.55
N CYS A 18 56.05 -9.63 4.46
CA CYS A 18 54.88 -8.78 4.51
C CYS A 18 53.74 -9.71 4.92
N ARG A 19 53.25 -9.62 6.17
CA ARG A 19 51.92 -10.14 6.48
C ARG A 19 50.96 -9.25 5.69
N GLN A 20 50.61 -9.69 4.48
CA GLN A 20 49.55 -9.07 3.70
C GLN A 20 48.30 -9.27 4.55
N SER A 21 47.89 -8.23 5.27
CA SER A 21 46.55 -8.19 5.86
C SER A 21 45.58 -8.53 4.75
N ASP A 22 44.60 -9.37 5.04
CA ASP A 22 43.55 -9.70 4.07
C ASP A 22 43.05 -8.40 3.43
N CYS A 23 42.95 -8.38 2.10
CA CYS A 23 42.42 -7.20 1.44
C CYS A 23 40.91 -7.14 1.69
N PRO A 24 40.36 -5.96 2.01
CA PRO A 24 38.92 -5.78 2.10
C PRO A 24 38.29 -6.17 0.76
N PHE A 25 37.11 -6.77 0.76
CA PHE A 25 36.35 -7.07 -0.45
C PHE A 25 34.85 -6.99 -0.21
N TRP A 26 34.10 -6.81 -1.29
CA TRP A 26 32.64 -6.84 -1.23
C TRP A 26 32.11 -8.25 -1.07
N GLN A 27 31.56 -8.54 0.10
CA GLN A 27 30.82 -9.76 0.38
C GLN A 27 29.34 -9.56 0.07
N THR A 28 28.77 -10.42 -0.78
CA THR A 28 27.34 -10.36 -1.16
C THR A 28 26.54 -11.48 -0.51
N GLY A 29 25.36 -11.14 0.00
CA GLY A 29 24.37 -12.12 0.48
C GLY A 29 23.59 -12.79 -0.65
N GLN A 30 22.68 -13.68 -0.28
CA GLN A 30 21.71 -14.27 -1.20
C GLN A 30 20.70 -13.22 -1.68
N TRP A 31 20.16 -13.43 -2.88
CA TRP A 31 19.05 -12.63 -3.39
C TRP A 31 17.77 -12.95 -2.63
N SER A 32 16.97 -11.93 -2.31
CA SER A 32 15.62 -12.08 -1.79
C SER A 32 14.72 -12.78 -2.79
N GLU A 33 13.56 -13.25 -2.33
CA GLU A 33 12.52 -13.75 -3.23
C GLU A 33 12.03 -12.66 -4.21
N CYS A 34 11.52 -13.08 -5.36
CA CYS A 34 11.09 -12.22 -6.47
C CYS A 34 9.63 -11.74 -6.31
N ASN A 35 9.14 -11.58 -5.08
CA ASN A 35 7.69 -11.41 -4.85
C ASN A 35 7.21 -9.95 -4.96
N LYS A 36 8.12 -8.98 -4.86
CA LYS A 36 7.77 -7.56 -4.91
C LYS A 36 7.61 -7.11 -6.36
N CYS A 37 6.39 -6.78 -6.76
CA CYS A 37 6.08 -6.35 -8.12
C CYS A 37 6.43 -4.88 -8.35
N ILE A 38 6.98 -4.60 -9.53
CA ILE A 38 7.31 -3.24 -9.98
C ILE A 38 6.72 -2.93 -11.35
N ASP A 39 6.44 -3.95 -12.16
CA ASP A 39 5.79 -3.84 -13.46
C ASP A 39 5.13 -5.19 -13.81
N LEU A 40 4.34 -5.22 -14.89
CA LEU A 40 3.70 -6.44 -15.38
C LEU A 40 4.75 -7.53 -15.60
N ARG A 41 4.49 -8.69 -15.00
CA ARG A 41 5.35 -9.89 -15.04
C ARG A 41 6.78 -9.66 -14.49
N THR A 42 7.00 -8.55 -13.79
CA THR A 42 8.33 -8.11 -13.38
C THR A 42 8.36 -7.78 -11.90
N GLY A 43 9.18 -8.52 -11.17
CA GLY A 43 9.48 -8.28 -9.77
C GLY A 43 10.86 -7.67 -9.55
N VAL A 44 11.17 -7.43 -8.28
CA VAL A 44 12.48 -6.95 -7.84
C VAL A 44 13.06 -7.83 -6.74
N GLN A 45 14.35 -8.15 -6.85
CA GLN A 45 15.14 -8.81 -5.82
C GLN A 45 16.18 -7.87 -5.25
N HIS A 46 16.44 -8.01 -3.95
CA HIS A 46 17.48 -7.29 -3.23
C HIS A 46 18.46 -8.27 -2.61
N ARG A 47 19.71 -7.85 -2.38
CA ARG A 47 20.68 -8.61 -1.59
C ARG A 47 21.49 -7.68 -0.72
N GLU A 48 22.04 -8.20 0.35
CA GLU A 48 23.00 -7.45 1.16
C GLU A 48 24.37 -7.40 0.49
N VAL A 49 25.05 -6.25 0.62
CA VAL A 49 26.43 -6.04 0.16
C VAL A 49 27.20 -5.38 1.30
N LYS A 50 28.18 -6.08 1.87
CA LYS A 50 28.97 -5.66 3.03
C LYS A 50 30.46 -5.69 2.70
N CYS A 51 31.24 -4.78 3.29
CA CYS A 51 32.69 -4.84 3.19
C CYS A 51 33.21 -5.83 4.24
N ALA A 52 34.06 -6.78 3.83
CA ALA A 52 34.56 -7.81 4.71
C ALA A 52 36.02 -8.18 4.41
N LEU A 53 36.66 -8.85 5.37
CA LEU A 53 37.96 -9.48 5.24
C LEU A 53 37.81 -11.01 5.14
N ASN A 54 38.81 -11.71 4.60
CA ASN A 54 38.74 -13.18 4.45
C ASN A 54 38.60 -13.92 5.78
N ASN A 55 39.02 -13.29 6.88
CA ASN A 55 38.85 -13.80 8.23
C ASN A 55 37.39 -13.72 8.76
N GLY A 56 36.44 -13.23 7.95
CA GLY A 56 35.02 -13.12 8.28
C GLY A 56 34.63 -11.84 9.04
N SER A 57 35.57 -10.94 9.33
CA SER A 57 35.24 -9.65 9.96
C SER A 57 34.63 -8.68 8.95
N HIS A 58 33.61 -7.94 9.40
CA HIS A 58 32.99 -6.86 8.61
C HIS A 58 33.69 -5.54 8.91
N LEU A 59 33.90 -4.76 7.86
CA LEU A 59 34.51 -3.45 7.91
C LEU A 59 33.50 -2.35 7.58
N ASP A 60 33.92 -1.11 7.74
CA ASP A 60 33.19 0.04 7.23
C ASP A 60 33.05 -0.04 5.70
N HIS A 61 31.99 0.55 5.17
CA HIS A 61 31.73 0.62 3.74
C HIS A 61 32.90 1.22 2.96
N ASP A 62 33.57 2.20 3.56
CA ASP A 62 34.60 3.01 2.93
C ASP A 62 35.86 2.21 2.59
N GLU A 63 36.14 1.14 3.33
CA GLU A 63 37.32 0.27 3.14
C GLU A 63 37.28 -0.51 1.81
N CYS A 64 36.08 -0.72 1.25
CA CYS A 64 35.89 -1.41 -0.03
C CYS A 64 35.58 -0.45 -1.20
N GLN A 65 35.52 0.88 -1.00
CA GLN A 65 35.14 1.84 -2.04
C GLN A 65 36.08 1.85 -3.26
N SER A 66 37.33 1.42 -3.08
CA SER A 66 38.29 1.28 -4.19
C SER A 66 37.93 0.17 -5.19
N GLN A 67 36.95 -0.68 -4.87
CA GLN A 67 36.46 -1.77 -5.71
C GLN A 67 35.06 -1.48 -6.23
N ASP A 68 34.74 -2.04 -7.39
CA ASP A 68 33.41 -1.95 -7.97
C ASP A 68 32.36 -2.59 -7.05
N LYS A 69 31.48 -1.75 -6.53
CA LYS A 69 30.41 -2.19 -5.64
C LYS A 69 29.41 -3.08 -6.39
N PRO A 70 29.17 -4.31 -5.92
CA PRO A 70 28.18 -5.18 -6.53
C PRO A 70 26.78 -4.58 -6.49
N ILE A 71 25.96 -4.88 -7.50
CA ILE A 71 24.57 -4.44 -7.54
C ILE A 71 23.79 -4.95 -6.32
N ILE A 72 22.99 -4.08 -5.71
CA ILE A 72 22.18 -4.39 -4.51
C ILE A 72 20.79 -4.89 -4.92
N GLN A 73 20.33 -4.47 -6.10
CA GLN A 73 18.98 -4.72 -6.60
C GLN A 73 19.06 -5.19 -8.05
N LYS A 74 18.17 -6.12 -8.43
CA LYS A 74 17.97 -6.51 -9.82
C LYS A 74 16.50 -6.80 -10.11
N GLN A 75 16.13 -6.67 -11.37
CA GLN A 75 14.83 -7.14 -11.85
C GLN A 75 14.82 -8.66 -11.99
N CYS A 76 13.63 -9.24 -11.88
CA CYS A 76 13.41 -10.66 -12.04
C CYS A 76 12.04 -10.89 -12.68
N ILE A 77 11.88 -12.01 -13.38
CA ILE A 77 10.60 -12.38 -14.00
C ILE A 77 9.72 -12.98 -12.89
N ASN A 78 8.50 -12.46 -12.77
CA ASN A 78 7.49 -12.97 -11.87
C ASN A 78 6.11 -12.88 -12.52
N ASP A 79 5.60 -14.00 -13.04
CA ASP A 79 4.29 -14.06 -13.69
C ASP A 79 3.11 -13.78 -12.73
N LEU A 80 3.34 -13.82 -11.41
CA LEU A 80 2.33 -13.41 -10.41
C LEU A 80 2.18 -11.88 -10.30
N CYS A 81 3.08 -11.11 -10.92
CA CYS A 81 2.95 -9.66 -11.02
C CYS A 81 1.92 -9.28 -12.08
N GLU A 82 0.66 -9.47 -11.72
CA GLU A 82 -0.50 -9.17 -12.52
C GLU A 82 -1.35 -8.10 -11.81
N GLY A 83 -1.67 -7.01 -12.50
CA GLY A 83 -2.58 -5.99 -12.00
C GLY A 83 -4.02 -6.52 -11.98
N THR A 84 -4.80 -6.19 -10.96
CA THR A 84 -6.23 -6.50 -10.89
C THR A 84 -7.02 -5.32 -10.35
N TRP A 85 -8.24 -5.15 -10.88
CA TRP A 85 -9.17 -4.15 -10.35
C TRP A 85 -9.86 -4.70 -9.12
N ILE A 86 -9.78 -3.97 -8.02
CA ILE A 86 -10.62 -4.19 -6.84
C ILE A 86 -11.66 -3.07 -6.75
N THR A 87 -12.84 -3.41 -6.24
CA THR A 87 -13.97 -2.48 -6.13
C THR A 87 -14.36 -2.29 -4.68
N GLY A 88 -14.59 -1.04 -4.29
CA GLY A 88 -15.22 -0.71 -3.02
C GLY A 88 -16.70 -1.06 -2.98
N GLN A 89 -17.32 -0.82 -1.83
CA GLN A 89 -18.77 -0.91 -1.68
C GLN A 89 -19.45 0.22 -2.46
N TRP A 90 -20.66 -0.04 -2.95
CA TRP A 90 -21.52 1.01 -3.47
C TRP A 90 -21.94 1.96 -2.34
N THR A 91 -21.93 3.26 -2.63
CA THR A 91 -22.56 4.26 -1.77
C THR A 91 -24.07 4.05 -1.72
N GLN A 92 -24.74 4.70 -0.77
CA GLN A 92 -26.20 4.75 -0.77
C GLN A 92 -26.74 5.35 -2.08
N CYS A 93 -27.84 4.78 -2.55
CA CYS A 93 -28.57 5.30 -3.71
C CYS A 93 -29.02 6.74 -3.44
N ASN A 94 -28.77 7.66 -4.37
CA ASN A 94 -29.20 9.05 -4.23
C ASN A 94 -30.66 9.29 -4.64
N ALA A 95 -31.35 8.25 -5.13
CA ALA A 95 -32.72 8.34 -5.58
C ALA A 95 -33.66 8.70 -4.41
N LYS A 96 -34.64 9.54 -4.72
CA LYS A 96 -35.80 9.71 -3.84
C LYS A 96 -36.70 8.48 -3.90
N CYS A 97 -37.62 8.39 -2.96
CA CYS A 97 -38.62 7.34 -2.86
C CYS A 97 -39.30 7.06 -4.20
N ASN A 98 -39.20 5.82 -4.69
CA ASN A 98 -39.83 5.38 -5.94
C ASN A 98 -39.40 6.19 -7.18
N GLU A 99 -38.23 6.85 -7.13
CA GLU A 99 -37.59 7.48 -8.28
C GLU A 99 -36.34 6.68 -8.69
N GLU A 100 -35.89 6.92 -9.92
CA GLU A 100 -34.58 6.45 -10.37
C GLU A 100 -33.48 7.38 -9.86
N GLY A 101 -32.33 6.81 -9.54
CA GLY A 101 -31.12 7.54 -9.23
C GLY A 101 -29.90 6.72 -9.54
N TYR A 102 -28.80 7.09 -8.92
CA TYR A 102 -27.51 6.48 -9.15
C TYR A 102 -26.86 6.07 -7.83
N GLN A 103 -25.85 5.22 -7.90
CA GLN A 103 -24.91 4.88 -6.84
C GLN A 103 -23.48 4.82 -7.40
N TRP A 104 -22.48 5.10 -6.57
CA TRP A 104 -21.07 5.28 -6.93
C TRP A 104 -20.24 4.28 -6.14
N ARG A 105 -19.10 3.84 -6.67
CA ARG A 105 -18.11 3.11 -5.88
C ARG A 105 -16.71 3.52 -6.27
N THR A 106 -15.76 3.27 -5.38
CA THR A 106 -14.33 3.41 -5.68
C THR A 106 -13.84 2.16 -6.41
N ILE A 107 -12.81 2.34 -7.24
CA ILE A 107 -12.05 1.25 -7.86
C ILE A 107 -10.57 1.55 -7.68
N GLU A 108 -9.77 0.51 -7.48
CA GLU A 108 -8.32 0.63 -7.31
C GLU A 108 -7.63 -0.46 -8.14
N CYS A 109 -6.51 -0.12 -8.77
CA CYS A 109 -5.66 -1.08 -9.46
C CYS A 109 -4.57 -1.54 -8.49
N VAL A 110 -4.55 -2.84 -8.20
CA VAL A 110 -3.63 -3.44 -7.22
C VAL A 110 -2.92 -4.66 -7.78
N TRP A 111 -1.75 -5.00 -7.23
CA TRP A 111 -1.06 -6.24 -7.57
C TRP A 111 -1.81 -7.42 -6.97
N PHE A 112 -2.10 -8.44 -7.77
CA PHE A 112 -2.88 -9.60 -7.34
C PHE A 112 -2.28 -10.31 -6.11
N ASN A 113 -0.94 -10.35 -6.01
CA ASN A 113 -0.23 -11.09 -4.97
C ASN A 113 -0.08 -10.32 -3.64
N SER A 114 0.05 -8.98 -3.67
CA SER A 114 0.30 -8.17 -2.46
C SER A 114 -0.84 -7.25 -2.07
N GLY A 115 -1.73 -6.90 -3.00
CA GLY A 115 -2.77 -5.88 -2.80
C GLY A 115 -2.25 -4.44 -2.80
N ASP A 116 -0.95 -4.23 -3.03
CA ASP A 116 -0.38 -2.88 -3.15
C ASP A 116 -0.81 -2.22 -4.47
N SER A 117 -0.78 -0.89 -4.52
CA SER A 117 -1.09 -0.14 -5.74
C SER A 117 -0.22 -0.59 -6.93
N ALA A 118 -0.87 -0.91 -8.04
CA ALA A 118 -0.22 -1.34 -9.27
C ALA A 118 -0.25 -0.27 -10.39
N GLY A 119 -0.70 0.95 -10.07
CA GLY A 119 -0.72 2.07 -11.02
C GLY A 119 -1.48 1.72 -12.30
N ASP A 120 -0.75 1.71 -13.42
CA ASP A 120 -1.29 1.53 -14.77
C ASP A 120 -1.36 0.06 -15.23
N ALA A 121 -0.97 -0.91 -14.37
CA ALA A 121 -0.93 -2.33 -14.71
C ALA A 121 -2.30 -2.95 -15.06
N CYS A 122 -3.40 -2.25 -14.78
CA CYS A 122 -4.76 -2.69 -15.08
C CYS A 122 -5.35 -2.07 -16.36
N ASN A 123 -4.59 -1.28 -17.12
CA ASN A 123 -5.09 -0.55 -18.30
C ASN A 123 -5.63 -1.46 -19.41
N ASP A 124 -5.04 -2.64 -19.59
CA ASP A 124 -5.50 -3.64 -20.58
C ASP A 124 -6.68 -4.48 -20.06
N LYS A 125 -7.11 -4.28 -18.81
CA LYS A 125 -8.21 -5.01 -18.19
C LYS A 125 -9.50 -4.24 -18.27
N THR A 126 -10.62 -4.96 -18.30
CA THR A 126 -11.95 -4.34 -18.26
C THR A 126 -12.13 -3.55 -16.97
N LYS A 127 -12.25 -2.24 -17.10
CA LYS A 127 -12.48 -1.33 -15.98
C LYS A 127 -13.87 -1.56 -15.38
N PRO A 128 -14.00 -1.82 -14.07
CA PRO A 128 -15.30 -2.00 -13.44
C PRO A 128 -16.13 -0.72 -13.48
N GLU A 129 -17.46 -0.88 -13.45
CA GLU A 129 -18.38 0.25 -13.39
C GLU A 129 -18.17 1.07 -12.12
N VAL A 130 -17.99 2.38 -12.26
CA VAL A 130 -17.85 3.32 -11.13
C VAL A 130 -19.20 3.90 -10.73
N LEU A 131 -20.17 3.89 -11.66
CA LEU A 131 -21.50 4.46 -11.53
C LEU A 131 -22.50 3.43 -12.05
N GLN A 132 -23.57 3.18 -11.29
CA GLN A 132 -24.70 2.37 -11.76
C GLN A 132 -26.03 3.02 -11.36
N SER A 133 -27.10 2.69 -12.11
CA SER A 133 -28.46 3.08 -11.76
C SER A 133 -28.98 2.30 -10.54
N CYS A 134 -29.84 2.92 -9.75
CA CYS A 134 -30.52 2.28 -8.63
C CYS A 134 -31.92 2.87 -8.41
N THR A 135 -32.78 2.09 -7.79
CA THR A 135 -34.13 2.49 -7.40
C THR A 135 -34.28 2.38 -5.88
N ASN A 136 -34.77 3.45 -5.25
CA ASN A 136 -34.99 3.46 -3.81
C ASN A 136 -36.43 3.01 -3.51
N HIS A 137 -36.59 1.69 -3.33
CA HIS A 137 -37.90 1.07 -3.01
C HIS A 137 -38.26 1.13 -1.53
N THR A 138 -37.33 1.52 -0.65
CA THR A 138 -37.52 1.49 0.81
C THR A 138 -37.90 2.84 1.35
N CYS A 139 -38.96 3.43 0.80
CA CYS A 139 -39.69 4.42 1.54
C CYS A 139 -40.89 3.73 2.16
N SER A 140 -40.85 3.59 3.48
CA SER A 140 -42.02 3.22 4.25
C SER A 140 -43.06 4.31 4.04
N GLN A 141 -43.84 4.22 2.96
CA GLN A 141 -44.93 5.13 2.64
C GLN A 141 -46.05 5.08 3.70
N ASN A 142 -45.89 4.33 4.79
CA ASN A 142 -46.91 4.11 5.81
C ASN A 142 -46.45 4.29 7.26
N GLU A 143 -45.22 4.72 7.52
CA GLU A 143 -44.85 5.15 8.88
C GLU A 143 -45.08 6.66 9.00
N CYS A 144 -46.32 6.98 9.33
CA CYS A 144 -46.74 8.28 9.84
C CYS A 144 -45.92 8.62 11.10
N VAL A 145 -44.85 9.42 10.96
CA VAL A 145 -43.94 9.79 12.07
C VAL A 145 -44.03 11.29 12.34
N ASP A 146 -43.94 11.68 13.61
CA ASP A 146 -43.86 13.08 14.02
C ASP A 146 -42.48 13.66 13.66
N THR A 147 -42.46 14.70 12.83
CA THR A 147 -41.21 15.37 12.40
C THR A 147 -40.84 16.58 13.27
N SER A 148 -41.76 17.04 14.12
CA SER A 148 -41.56 18.19 15.00
C SER A 148 -41.50 17.78 16.47
N LYS A 149 -40.57 18.37 17.23
CA LYS A 149 -40.50 18.19 18.70
C LYS A 149 -41.68 18.80 19.47
N HIS A 150 -42.47 19.65 18.81
CA HIS A 150 -43.58 20.37 19.44
C HIS A 150 -44.93 19.66 19.23
N CYS A 151 -44.95 18.42 18.79
CA CYS A 151 -46.20 17.72 18.48
C CYS A 151 -47.11 17.48 19.69
N LEU A 152 -46.54 17.30 20.88
CA LEU A 152 -47.31 17.26 22.13
C LEU A 152 -47.97 18.61 22.47
N LEU A 153 -47.29 19.71 22.15
CA LEU A 153 -47.82 21.06 22.35
C LEU A 153 -48.88 21.40 21.31
N ALA A 154 -48.67 21.01 20.04
CA ALA A 154 -49.66 21.14 18.99
C ALA A 154 -50.95 20.37 19.32
N LYS A 155 -50.81 19.19 19.96
CA LYS A 155 -51.93 18.40 20.49
C LYS A 155 -52.64 19.10 21.65
N SER A 156 -51.92 19.60 22.66
CA SER A 156 -52.53 20.24 23.83
C SER A 156 -53.20 21.59 23.52
N LEU A 157 -52.71 22.31 22.50
CA LEU A 157 -53.25 23.58 22.04
C LEU A 157 -54.30 23.44 20.92
N ASN A 158 -54.75 22.21 20.63
CA ASN A 158 -55.76 21.91 19.59
C ASN A 158 -55.36 22.44 18.19
N MET A 159 -54.06 22.49 17.91
CA MET A 159 -53.50 22.98 16.65
C MET A 159 -53.53 21.91 15.54
N CYS A 160 -53.89 20.67 15.86
CA CYS A 160 -54.09 19.57 14.91
C CYS A 160 -55.21 19.85 13.88
N ARG A 161 -55.99 20.92 14.04
CA ARG A 161 -56.97 21.39 13.03
C ARG A 161 -56.32 22.12 11.86
N ILE A 162 -55.06 22.54 12.00
CA ILE A 162 -54.33 23.29 10.98
C ILE A 162 -53.49 22.29 10.17
N ALA A 163 -53.66 22.27 8.85
CA ALA A 163 -53.04 21.29 7.94
C ALA A 163 -51.51 21.18 8.07
N HIS A 164 -50.81 22.30 8.34
CA HIS A 164 -49.38 22.31 8.60
C HIS A 164 -48.98 21.42 9.79
N TYR A 165 -49.75 21.47 10.88
CA TYR A 165 -49.49 20.64 12.07
C TYR A 165 -49.91 19.18 11.85
N VAL A 166 -50.92 18.90 11.00
CA VAL A 166 -51.28 17.53 10.60
C VAL A 166 -50.14 16.85 9.85
N HIS A 167 -49.44 17.58 8.96
CA HIS A 167 -48.28 17.05 8.23
C HIS A 167 -47.04 16.86 9.13
N GLN A 168 -46.78 17.78 10.05
CA GLN A 168 -45.60 17.71 10.91
C GLN A 168 -45.76 16.77 12.10
N CYS A 169 -47.00 16.57 12.55
CA CYS A 169 -47.34 15.82 13.76
C CYS A 169 -48.32 14.71 13.45
N CYS A 170 -47.97 13.91 12.43
CA CYS A 170 -48.81 12.85 11.90
C CYS A 170 -49.24 11.86 13.00
N HIS A 171 -48.31 11.41 13.84
CA HIS A 171 -48.56 10.42 14.90
C HIS A 171 -49.36 11.04 16.06
N SER A 172 -49.02 12.27 16.45
CA SER A 172 -49.68 13.01 17.53
C SER A 172 -51.11 13.45 17.19
N CYS A 173 -51.41 13.71 15.91
CA CYS A 173 -52.73 14.16 15.45
C CYS A 173 -53.61 13.03 14.87
N ARG A 174 -53.11 11.78 14.77
CA ARG A 174 -53.77 10.63 14.10
C ARG A 174 -55.17 10.27 14.61
N ASN A 175 -55.48 10.57 15.88
CA ASN A 175 -56.73 10.19 16.56
C ASN A 175 -57.58 11.40 17.02
N LEU A 176 -57.40 12.58 16.39
CA LEU A 176 -58.10 13.82 16.77
C LEU A 176 -59.03 14.37 15.66
N ASN A 177 -59.35 13.54 14.66
CA ASN A 177 -60.40 13.81 13.68
C ASN A 177 -61.78 13.53 14.26
#